data_AF-A0A2W2E8X3-F1
#
_entry.id   AF-A0A2W2E8X3-F1
#
_cell.length_a   1.000
_cell.length_b   1.000
_cell.length_c   1.000
_cell.angle_alpha   90.00
_cell.angle_beta   90.00
_cell.angle_gamma   90.00
#
_symmetry.space_group_name_H-M   'P 1'
#
loop_
_entity.id
_entity.type
_entity.pdbx_description
1 polymer ?
#
loop_
_entity_poly.entity_id
_entity_poly.type
_entity_poly.pdbx_seq_one_letter_code
_entity_poly.pdbx_strand_id
1 'polypeptide(L)' 'MSTRVLPAASWWQTLAEHRPAGGWCPQCGKRKCWPRAEAFGQLVAHDLWHLGPQIHGGVDDGADRAETRRVDAGRR' A
#
# COMPACT_ATOMS: atom_id res chain seq x y z
N MET A 1 -12.22 23.25 -24.65
CA MET A 1 -11.65 22.08 -23.95
C MET A 1 -11.93 22.29 -22.47
N SER A 2 -12.93 21.60 -21.92
CA SER A 2 -13.39 21.83 -20.54
C SER A 2 -12.76 20.77 -19.64
N THR A 3 -11.71 21.14 -18.92
CA THR A 3 -11.16 20.34 -17.83
C THR A 3 -12.17 20.40 -16.70
N ARG A 4 -13.15 19.49 -16.72
CA ARG A 4 -14.01 19.27 -15.57
C ARG A 4 -13.11 18.73 -14.47
N VAL A 5 -12.77 19.60 -13.52
CA VAL A 5 -12.45 19.17 -12.15
C VAL A 5 -13.73 18.51 -11.67
N LEU A 6 -13.82 17.19 -11.85
CA LEU A 6 -14.90 16.45 -11.24
C LEU A 6 -14.74 16.71 -9.73
N PRO A 7 -15.82 17.05 -9.00
CA PRO A 7 -15.79 16.97 -7.55
C PRO A 7 -15.22 15.60 -7.17
N ALA A 8 -14.71 15.42 -5.96
CA ALA A 8 -14.26 14.11 -5.47
C ALA A 8 -15.42 13.08 -5.50
N ALA A 9 -15.84 12.66 -6.69
CA ALA A 9 -16.54 11.43 -6.98
C ALA A 9 -15.57 10.42 -6.41
N SER A 10 -15.96 9.93 -5.24
CA SER A 10 -15.09 9.26 -4.31
C SER A 10 -14.18 8.31 -5.08
N TRP A 11 -12.87 8.44 -4.93
CA TRP A 11 -11.89 7.79 -5.82
C TRP A 11 -12.15 6.29 -6.00
N TRP A 12 -12.76 5.63 -5.02
CA TRP A 12 -13.22 4.25 -5.09
C TRP A 12 -14.27 4.01 -6.18
N GLN A 13 -15.24 4.90 -6.34
CA GLN A 13 -16.24 4.87 -7.40
C GLN A 13 -15.57 5.05 -8.77
N THR A 14 -14.68 6.02 -8.92
CA THR A 14 -13.94 6.24 -10.18
C THR A 14 -13.11 5.00 -10.56
N LEU A 15 -12.45 4.35 -9.59
CA LEU A 15 -11.72 3.10 -9.82
C LEU A 15 -12.63 1.96 -10.27
N ALA A 16 -13.85 1.87 -9.72
CA ALA A 16 -14.84 0.86 -10.10
C ALA A 16 -15.38 1.10 -11.52
N GLU A 17 -15.83 2.33 -11.81
CA GLU A 17 -16.44 2.69 -13.10
C GLU A 17 -15.44 2.61 -14.26
N HIS A 18 -14.17 2.94 -14.01
CA HIS A 18 -13.13 2.95 -15.03
C HIS A 18 -12.28 1.67 -15.05
N ARG A 19 -12.67 0.61 -14.33
CA ARG A 19 -11.92 -0.66 -14.25
C ARG A 19 -11.68 -1.24 -15.65
N PRO A 20 -10.43 -1.52 -16.05
CA PRO A 20 -10.14 -2.04 -17.38
C PRO A 20 -10.81 -3.40 -17.59
N ALA A 21 -11.53 -3.53 -18.70
CA ALA A 21 -12.02 -4.81 -19.21
C ALA A 21 -11.24 -5.12 -20.50
N GLY A 22 -10.49 -6.22 -20.52
CA GLY A 22 -9.63 -6.57 -21.66
C GLY A 22 -8.53 -5.53 -21.96
N GLY A 23 -8.09 -4.76 -20.96
CA GLY A 23 -7.04 -3.74 -21.11
C GLY A 23 -7.51 -2.39 -21.66
N TRP A 24 -8.82 -2.21 -21.83
CA TRP A 24 -9.45 -0.96 -22.24
C TRP A 24 -10.38 -0.46 -21.14
N CYS A 25 -10.47 0.86 -20.98
CA CYS A 25 -11.43 1.47 -20.07
C CYS A 25 -12.83 1.48 -20.72
N PRO A 26 -13.88 0.94 -20.08
CA PRO A 26 -15.22 0.91 -20.63
C PRO A 26 -15.85 2.31 -20.77
N GLN A 27 -15.47 3.25 -19.90
CA GLN A 27 -15.97 4.63 -19.93
C GLN A 27 -15.24 5.51 -20.95
N CYS A 28 -13.93 5.33 -21.11
CA CYS A 28 -13.12 6.20 -21.97
C CYS A 28 -12.83 5.62 -23.36
N GLY A 29 -13.04 4.32 -23.57
CA GLY A 29 -12.70 3.64 -24.84
C GLY A 29 -11.21 3.64 -25.17
N LYS A 30 -10.34 3.85 -24.18
CA LYS A 30 -8.89 3.99 -24.35
C LYS A 30 -8.14 3.10 -23.36
N ARG A 31 -6.92 2.68 -23.72
CA ARG A 31 -6.02 1.93 -22.82
C ARG A 31 -5.45 2.81 -21.69
N LYS A 32 -5.19 4.09 -21.98
CA LYS A 32 -4.78 5.09 -20.99
C LYS A 32 -6.00 5.86 -20.50
N CYS A 33 -6.42 5.56 -19.28
CA CYS A 33 -7.54 6.22 -18.61
C CYS A 33 -7.01 7.17 -17.53
N TRP A 34 -7.01 8.47 -17.82
CA TRP A 34 -6.56 9.51 -16.89
C TRP A 34 -7.40 9.57 -15.60
N PRO A 35 -8.75 9.52 -15.64
CA PRO A 35 -9.55 9.49 -14.42
C PRO A 35 -9.18 8.36 -13.47
N ARG A 36 -8.92 7.16 -14.01
CA ARG A 36 -8.45 6.01 -13.22
C ARG A 36 -7.07 6.25 -12.63
N ALA A 37 -6.15 6.85 -13.38
CA ALA A 37 -4.80 7.13 -12.90
C ALA A 37 -4.81 8.14 -11.74
N GLU A 38 -5.61 9.21 -11.86
CA GLU A 38 -5.80 10.21 -10.80
C GLU A 38 -6.43 9.58 -9.54
N ALA A 39 -7.50 8.80 -9.70
CA ALA A 39 -8.16 8.11 -8.59
C ALA A 39 -7.24 7.08 -7.92
N PHE A 40 -6.39 6.38 -8.68
CA PHE A 40 -5.37 5.50 -8.11
C PHE A 40 -4.34 6.26 -7.29
N GLY A 41 -3.91 7.45 -7.75
CA GLY A 41 -3.04 8.32 -6.95
C GLY A 41 -3.67 8.74 -5.62
N GLN A 42 -4.98 9.01 -5.61
CA GLN A 42 -5.71 9.31 -4.36
C GLN A 42 -5.80 8.12 -3.41
N LEU A 43 -5.99 6.89 -3.93
CA LEU A 43 -5.93 5.67 -3.11
C LEU A 43 -4.54 5.49 -2.48
N VAL A 44 -3.48 5.61 -3.27
CA VAL A 44 -2.10 5.48 -2.76
C VAL A 44 -1.81 6.53 -1.69
N ALA A 45 -2.23 7.77 -1.91
CA ALA A 45 -2.10 8.82 -0.92
C ALA A 45 -2.88 8.46 0.36
N HIS A 46 -4.15 8.07 0.23
CA HIS A 46 -4.98 7.66 1.37
C HIS A 46 -4.31 6.55 2.20
N ASP A 47 -3.84 5.50 1.56
CA ASP A 47 -3.18 4.38 2.26
C ASP A 47 -1.90 4.83 2.95
N LEU A 48 -1.10 5.69 2.31
CA LEU A 48 0.12 6.24 2.91
C LEU A 48 -0.18 7.09 4.16
N TRP A 49 -1.24 7.89 4.13
CA TRP A 49 -1.64 8.74 5.26
C TRP A 49 -2.29 7.96 6.40
N HIS A 50 -3.05 6.89 6.10
CA HIS A 50 -3.87 6.20 7.10
C HIS A 50 -3.30 4.88 7.60
N LEU A 51 -2.49 4.18 6.81
CA LEU A 51 -1.94 2.86 7.16
C LEU A 51 -0.46 2.91 7.54
N GLY A 52 0.20 4.05 7.29
CA GLY A 52 1.64 4.20 7.49
C GLY A 52 2.45 3.37 6.48
N PRO A 53 3.79 3.40 6.54
CA PRO A 53 4.63 2.56 5.70
C PRO A 53 4.33 1.09 5.98
N GLN A 54 4.01 0.32 4.94
CA GLN A 54 3.89 -1.13 5.01
C GLN A 54 5.29 -1.71 5.29
N ILE A 55 5.70 -1.78 6.57
CA ILE A 55 6.92 -2.49 6.97
C ILE A 55 6.67 -3.99 6.81
N HIS A 56 7.04 -4.53 5.64
CA HIS A 56 7.05 -5.96 5.38
C HIS A 56 8.18 -6.61 6.21
N GLY A 57 7.91 -6.88 7.49
CA GLY A 57 8.52 -7.91 8.33
C GLY A 57 10.05 -7.88 8.55
N GLY A 58 10.47 -7.32 9.68
CA GLY A 58 11.69 -7.74 10.38
C GLY A 58 11.28 -8.28 11.75
N VAL A 59 11.03 -9.59 11.83
CA VAL A 59 10.80 -10.31 13.08
C VAL A 59 12.14 -10.92 13.47
N ASP A 60 12.93 -10.19 14.26
CA ASP A 60 14.19 -10.69 14.81
C ASP A 60 14.46 -10.18 16.25
N ASP A 61 13.44 -10.08 17.11
CA ASP A 61 13.64 -9.90 18.56
C ASP A 61 13.77 -11.24 19.30
N GLY A 62 14.59 -12.14 18.75
CA GLY A 62 14.72 -13.52 19.20
C GLY A 62 16.16 -13.95 19.50
N ALA A 63 16.97 -13.13 20.17
CA ALA A 63 18.30 -13.57 20.63
C ALA A 63 18.86 -12.74 21.81
N ASP A 64 18.23 -12.80 22.99
CA ASP A 64 18.99 -12.65 24.25
C ASP A 64 18.40 -13.58 25.32
N ARG A 65 18.73 -14.88 25.20
CA ARG A 65 18.58 -15.84 26.29
C ARG A 65 19.74 -16.82 26.25
N ALA A 66 20.93 -16.36 26.61
CA ALA A 66 22.06 -17.26 26.84
C ALA A 66 23.08 -16.72 27.86
N GLU A 67 22.65 -16.17 29.00
CA GLU A 67 23.56 -15.90 30.14
C GLU A 67 23.09 -16.64 31.40
N THR A 68 23.07 -17.97 31.36
CA THR A 68 23.11 -18.79 32.60
C THR A 68 24.02 -20.00 32.41
N ARG A 69 25.33 -19.80 32.60
CA ARG A 69 26.26 -20.90 32.86
C ARG A 69 27.08 -20.62 34.11
N ARG A 70 26.48 -21.03 35.24
CA ARG A 70 27.10 -21.59 36.45
C ARG A 70 28.63 -21.62 36.39
N VAL A 71 29.29 -20.69 37.08
CA VAL A 71 30.67 -20.88 37.53
C VAL A 71 30.59 -21.52 38.91
N ASP A 72 30.42 -22.84 38.93
CA ASP A 72 30.73 -23.69 40.07
C ASP A 72 31.34 -24.98 39.51
N ALA A 73 32.66 -25.00 39.42
CA ALA A 73 33.46 -26.22 39.36
C ALA A 73 34.88 -25.85 39.80
N GLY A 74 35.29 -26.40 40.94
CA GLY A 74 36.46 -25.97 41.70
C GLY A 74 37.81 -26.14 40.99
N ARG A 75 38.79 -25.43 41.54
CA ARG A 75 40.20 -25.70 41.33
C ARG A 75 40.96 -25.38 42.62
N ARG A 76 41.23 -26.45 43.36
CA ARG A 76 42.39 -26.76 44.23
C ARG A 76 42.90 -25.70 45.19
#